data_AF-A0A950WHE5-F1
#
_entry.id   AF-A0A950WHE5-F1
#
_cell.length_a   1.000
_cell.length_b   1.000
_cell.length_c   1.000
_cell.angle_alpha   90.00
_cell.angle_beta   90.00
_cell.angle_gamma   90.00
#
_symmetry.space_group_name_H-M   'P 1'
#
loop_
_entity.id
_entity.type
_entity.pdbx_description
1 polymer ?
#
loop_
_entity_poly.entity_id
_entity_poly.type
_entity_poly.pdbx_seq_one_letter_code
_entity_poly.pdbx_strand_id
1 'polypeptide(L)'
;MAETVTDPIPPADPAAAMPKKLTWRAYLDTEEASRVIYLIFGFLAILMVMTFLQTRTDAICCGDWDGYYHIKWSSMLWDNFKHGHWLPTFNWLPLTVLNPRDYADHHFLFHLLQIPFLWVFEPVTAAKVSAIVFSTLAIFSVYWMMFRYGVKYQLVWLAALMTCSNAFFYRMNMAKAPPLTIIISVLGIHLLFQRKYVWLLPLTFVFVWTYSLFQLVPIAALIWTVIIAWNERRFEWRPFVYSVVGMLLG
;
A
#
# COMPACT_ATOMS: atom_id res chain seq x y z
N MET A 1 71.96 -14.83 23.66
CA MET A 1 71.71 -15.79 22.56
C MET A 1 70.24 -16.15 22.58
N ALA A 2 69.46 -15.58 21.67
CA ALA A 2 68.15 -16.05 21.24
C ALA A 2 67.84 -15.32 19.93
N GLU A 3 68.11 -15.96 18.80
CA GLU A 3 67.74 -15.46 17.47
C GLU A 3 66.23 -15.66 17.28
N THR A 4 65.49 -14.56 17.15
CA THR A 4 64.10 -14.58 16.70
C THR A 4 64.09 -14.71 15.18
N VAL A 5 63.77 -15.91 14.70
CA VAL A 5 63.48 -16.18 13.29
C VAL A 5 62.19 -15.44 12.91
N THR A 6 62.29 -14.42 12.07
CA THR A 6 61.13 -13.76 11.45
C THR A 6 60.78 -14.52 10.18
N ASP A 7 59.68 -15.28 10.21
CA ASP A 7 59.11 -15.87 9.00
C ASP A 7 58.59 -14.75 8.06
N PRO A 8 58.83 -14.84 6.73
CA PRO A 8 58.30 -13.87 5.80
C PRO A 8 56.78 -14.02 5.65
N ILE A 9 56.08 -12.89 5.75
CA ILE A 9 54.65 -12.77 5.40
C ILE A 9 54.50 -13.15 3.91
N PRO A 10 53.68 -14.16 3.56
CA PRO A 10 53.46 -14.51 2.17
C PRO A 10 52.79 -13.34 1.42
N PRO A 11 53.15 -13.09 0.16
CA PRO A 11 52.57 -11.97 -0.60
C PRO A 11 51.05 -12.17 -0.73
N ALA A 12 50.29 -11.13 -0.42
CA ALA A 12 48.86 -11.09 -0.67
C ALA A 12 48.61 -11.26 -2.17
N ASP A 13 47.93 -12.33 -2.55
CA ASP A 13 47.50 -12.59 -3.92
C ASP A 13 46.57 -11.44 -4.38
N PRO A 14 46.97 -10.64 -5.40
CA PRO A 14 46.15 -9.53 -5.89
C PRO A 14 44.93 -10.00 -6.72
N ALA A 15 44.75 -11.30 -6.93
CA ALA A 15 43.55 -11.85 -7.52
C ALA A 15 42.44 -12.05 -6.47
N ALA A 16 42.03 -10.97 -5.81
CA ALA A 16 40.72 -10.92 -5.17
C ALA A 16 39.66 -11.12 -6.26
N ALA A 17 39.23 -12.38 -6.40
CA ALA A 17 38.33 -12.84 -7.46
C ALA A 17 37.13 -11.90 -7.57
N MET A 18 37.02 -11.21 -8.71
CA MET A 18 35.79 -10.51 -9.05
C MET A 18 34.64 -11.52 -8.95
N PRO A 19 33.52 -11.19 -8.27
CA PRO A 19 32.42 -12.14 -8.11
C PRO A 19 31.97 -12.61 -9.49
N LYS A 20 32.15 -13.90 -9.78
CA LYS A 20 31.69 -14.53 -11.02
C LYS A 20 30.20 -14.23 -11.15
N LYS A 21 29.80 -13.57 -12.25
CA LYS A 21 28.38 -13.36 -12.57
C LYS A 21 27.70 -14.74 -12.59
N LEU A 22 26.77 -14.96 -11.67
CA LEU A 22 25.96 -16.18 -11.62
C LEU A 22 25.23 -16.35 -12.95
N THR A 23 25.31 -17.54 -13.53
CA THR A 23 24.50 -17.89 -14.69
C THR A 23 23.03 -17.99 -14.27
N TRP A 24 22.09 -17.72 -15.19
CA TRP A 24 20.65 -17.75 -14.90
C TRP A 24 20.18 -19.07 -14.26
N ARG A 25 20.75 -20.20 -14.67
CA ARG A 25 20.46 -21.52 -14.07
C ARG A 25 20.91 -21.60 -12.61
N ALA A 26 22.13 -21.15 -12.33
CA ALA A 26 22.66 -21.16 -10.96
C ALA A 26 21.94 -20.17 -10.03
N TYR A 27 21.35 -19.10 -10.56
CA TYR A 27 20.48 -18.21 -9.77
C TYR A 27 19.16 -18.89 -9.39
N LEU A 28 18.53 -19.63 -10.31
CA LEU A 28 17.25 -20.30 -10.04
C LEU A 28 17.33 -21.36 -8.93
N ASP A 29 18.51 -21.93 -8.71
CA ASP A 29 18.77 -22.88 -7.62
C ASP A 29 18.95 -22.20 -6.24
N THR A 30 18.91 -20.86 -6.19
CA THR A 30 19.05 -20.11 -4.92
C THR A 30 17.73 -20.00 -4.16
N GLU A 31 17.85 -19.93 -2.83
CA GLU A 31 16.74 -19.57 -1.94
C GLU A 31 16.14 -18.19 -2.27
N GLU A 32 16.95 -17.25 -2.75
CA GLU A 32 16.49 -15.93 -3.17
C GLU A 32 15.57 -16.01 -4.39
N ALA A 33 15.96 -16.77 -5.41
CA ALA A 33 15.12 -16.99 -6.58
C ALA A 33 13.79 -17.67 -6.22
N SER A 34 13.82 -18.68 -5.34
CA SER A 34 12.61 -19.33 -4.84
C SER A 34 11.66 -18.34 -4.16
N ARG A 35 12.18 -17.44 -3.33
CA ARG A 35 11.38 -16.39 -2.66
C ARG A 35 10.79 -15.37 -3.64
N VAL A 36 11.53 -15.02 -4.70
CA VAL A 36 11.02 -14.12 -5.75
C VAL A 36 9.91 -14.82 -6.55
N ILE A 37 10.09 -16.10 -6.88
CA ILE A 37 9.05 -16.92 -7.52
C ILE A 37 7.79 -16.96 -6.66
N TYR A 38 7.92 -17.18 -5.35
CA TYR A 38 6.78 -17.18 -4.42
C TYR A 38 6.12 -15.80 -4.29
N LEU A 39 6.89 -14.72 -4.41
CA LEU A 39 6.34 -13.35 -4.43
C LEU A 39 5.46 -13.13 -5.67
N ILE A 40 5.98 -13.48 -6.85
CA ILE A 40 5.26 -13.35 -8.13
C ILE A 40 4.02 -14.27 -8.13
N PHE A 41 4.20 -15.52 -7.70
CA PHE A 41 3.09 -16.46 -7.56
C PHE A 41 2.00 -15.90 -6.65
N GLY A 42 2.37 -15.36 -5.48
CA GLY A 42 1.40 -14.77 -4.56
C GLY A 42 0.67 -13.57 -5.16
N PHE A 43 1.36 -12.69 -5.88
CA PHE A 43 0.72 -11.59 -6.61
C PHE A 43 -0.34 -12.09 -7.59
N LEU A 44 0.03 -13.07 -8.43
CA LEU A 44 -0.87 -13.63 -9.44
C LEU A 44 -2.05 -14.38 -8.79
N ALA A 45 -1.81 -15.12 -7.72
CA ALA A 45 -2.86 -15.81 -6.97
C ALA A 45 -3.87 -14.82 -6.35
N ILE A 46 -3.39 -13.74 -5.72
CA ILE A 46 -4.23 -12.68 -5.17
C ILE A 46 -5.07 -12.05 -6.29
N LEU A 47 -4.43 -11.63 -7.38
CA LEU A 47 -5.10 -11.01 -8.52
C LEU A 47 -6.19 -11.92 -9.10
N MET A 48 -5.88 -13.21 -9.26
CA MET A 48 -6.83 -14.21 -9.74
C MET A 48 -8.04 -14.30 -8.82
N VAL A 49 -7.85 -14.37 -7.49
CA VAL A 49 -8.95 -14.45 -6.52
C VAL A 49 -9.78 -13.17 -6.52
N MET A 50 -9.15 -11.99 -6.50
CA MET A 50 -9.88 -10.71 -6.53
C MET A 50 -10.69 -10.55 -7.81
N THR A 51 -10.10 -10.90 -8.95
CA THR A 51 -10.80 -10.90 -10.24
C THR A 51 -11.98 -11.85 -10.21
N PHE A 52 -11.74 -13.10 -9.80
CA PHE A 52 -12.78 -14.12 -9.73
C PHE A 52 -13.98 -13.68 -8.89
N LEU A 53 -13.73 -13.11 -7.70
CA LEU A 53 -14.78 -12.63 -6.80
C LEU A 53 -15.55 -11.45 -7.41
N GLN A 54 -14.85 -10.46 -7.95
CA GLN A 54 -15.50 -9.26 -8.48
C GLN A 54 -16.29 -9.52 -9.76
N THR A 55 -15.95 -10.55 -10.54
CA THR A 55 -16.65 -10.90 -11.78
C THR A 55 -17.78 -11.92 -11.59
N ARG A 56 -18.12 -12.32 -10.34
CA ARG A 56 -19.23 -13.27 -10.10
C ARG A 56 -20.62 -12.71 -10.43
N THR A 57 -20.75 -11.40 -10.46
CA THR A 57 -22.00 -10.70 -10.73
C THR A 57 -21.77 -9.65 -11.80
N ASP A 58 -22.82 -9.25 -12.52
CA ASP A 58 -22.75 -8.12 -13.45
C ASP A 58 -22.58 -6.79 -12.68
N ALA A 59 -23.30 -6.66 -11.57
CA ALA A 59 -23.18 -5.59 -10.59
C ALA A 59 -21.77 -5.51 -9.96
N ILE A 60 -21.45 -4.35 -9.36
CA ILE A 60 -20.36 -4.26 -8.37
C ILE A 60 -20.64 -5.32 -7.30
N CYS A 61 -19.65 -6.18 -7.02
CA CYS A 61 -19.88 -7.38 -6.21
C CYS A 61 -20.47 -7.05 -4.85
N CYS A 62 -21.05 -8.09 -4.24
CA CYS A 62 -21.06 -8.20 -2.79
C CYS A 62 -21.98 -7.17 -2.13
N GLY A 63 -23.06 -6.75 -2.82
CA GLY A 63 -24.03 -5.79 -2.28
C GLY A 63 -23.42 -4.42 -1.96
N ASP A 64 -22.37 -4.02 -2.68
CA ASP A 64 -21.74 -2.72 -2.50
C ASP A 64 -22.54 -1.62 -3.21
N TRP A 65 -23.39 -0.93 -2.44
CA TRP A 65 -24.15 0.22 -2.93
C TRP A 65 -23.30 1.49 -3.03
N ASP A 66 -22.39 1.72 -2.07
CA ASP A 66 -21.60 2.97 -2.07
C ASP A 66 -20.55 2.97 -3.20
N GLY A 67 -20.13 1.80 -3.67
CA GLY A 67 -19.27 1.68 -4.86
C GLY A 67 -19.86 2.38 -6.09
N TYR A 68 -21.19 2.34 -6.26
CA TYR A 68 -21.88 3.08 -7.32
C TYR A 68 -21.83 4.59 -7.11
N TYR A 69 -21.98 5.04 -5.86
CA TYR A 69 -21.81 6.45 -5.51
C TYR A 69 -20.41 6.94 -5.84
N HIS A 70 -19.37 6.24 -5.37
CA HIS A 70 -17.98 6.66 -5.54
C HIS A 70 -17.58 6.76 -7.02
N ILE A 71 -17.96 5.77 -7.82
CA ILE A 71 -17.60 5.80 -9.24
C ILE A 71 -18.41 6.83 -10.02
N LYS A 72 -19.69 7.04 -9.66
CA LYS A 72 -20.51 8.09 -10.27
C LYS A 72 -19.98 9.47 -9.92
N TRP A 73 -19.59 9.68 -8.67
CA TRP A 73 -18.99 10.93 -8.23
C TRP A 73 -17.66 11.20 -8.93
N SER A 74 -16.80 10.19 -9.05
CA SER A 74 -15.55 10.26 -9.84
C SER A 74 -15.81 10.62 -11.30
N SER A 75 -16.86 10.07 -11.91
CA SER A 75 -17.29 10.41 -13.27
C SER A 75 -17.75 11.86 -13.39
N MET A 76 -18.50 12.38 -12.41
CA MET A 76 -18.94 13.78 -12.41
C MET A 76 -17.78 14.75 -12.16
N LEU A 77 -16.85 14.42 -11.27
CA LEU A 77 -15.61 15.17 -11.05
C LEU A 77 -14.80 15.25 -12.35
N TRP A 78 -14.59 14.11 -13.01
CA TRP A 78 -13.90 14.07 -14.28
C TRP A 78 -14.59 14.92 -15.34
N ASP A 79 -15.92 14.84 -15.43
CA ASP A 79 -16.67 15.62 -16.41
C ASP A 79 -16.53 17.12 -16.19
N ASN A 80 -16.58 17.59 -14.95
CA ASN A 80 -16.36 18.99 -14.63
C ASN A 80 -14.94 19.46 -14.94
N PHE A 81 -13.93 18.67 -14.56
CA PHE A 81 -12.53 19.04 -14.82
C PHE A 81 -12.27 19.20 -16.32
N LYS A 82 -12.84 18.33 -17.18
CA LYS A 82 -12.75 18.47 -18.64
C LYS A 82 -13.34 19.79 -19.15
N HIS A 83 -14.39 20.30 -18.50
CA HIS A 83 -15.05 21.56 -18.87
C HIS A 83 -14.48 22.78 -18.13
N GLY A 84 -13.37 22.64 -17.40
CA GLY A 84 -12.75 23.73 -16.64
C GLY A 84 -13.50 24.12 -15.37
N HIS A 85 -14.41 23.27 -14.90
CA HIS A 85 -15.14 23.43 -13.64
C HIS A 85 -14.47 22.63 -12.51
N TRP A 86 -14.76 23.01 -11.27
CA TRP A 86 -14.27 22.31 -10.08
C TRP A 86 -15.27 21.23 -9.61
N LEU A 87 -15.79 21.31 -8.38
CA LEU A 87 -16.77 20.38 -7.86
C LEU A 87 -18.11 20.45 -8.63
N PRO A 88 -18.86 19.33 -8.71
CA PRO A 88 -20.22 19.34 -9.26
C PRO A 88 -21.15 20.26 -8.50
N THR A 89 -22.08 20.88 -9.22
CA THR A 89 -23.14 21.69 -8.63
C THR A 89 -24.10 20.81 -7.83
N PHE A 90 -24.29 21.16 -6.55
CA PHE A 90 -25.19 20.43 -5.66
C PHE A 90 -26.64 20.86 -5.84
N ASN A 91 -27.29 20.37 -6.90
CA ASN A 91 -28.69 20.75 -7.21
C ASN A 91 -29.70 20.14 -6.21
N TRP A 92 -29.40 18.96 -5.67
CA TRP A 92 -30.32 18.19 -4.82
C TRP A 92 -30.01 18.28 -3.33
N LEU A 93 -28.74 18.54 -2.96
CA LEU A 93 -28.31 18.62 -1.57
C LEU A 93 -29.10 19.67 -0.75
N PRO A 94 -29.41 20.87 -1.29
CA PRO A 94 -30.24 21.87 -0.59
C PRO A 94 -31.66 21.42 -0.25
N LEU A 95 -32.16 20.34 -0.88
CA LEU A 95 -33.48 19.77 -0.58
C LEU A 95 -33.43 18.79 0.62
N THR A 96 -32.26 18.66 1.25
CA THR A 96 -32.03 17.81 2.42
C THR A 96 -31.64 18.67 3.62
N VAL A 97 -31.36 18.03 4.77
CA VAL A 97 -30.80 18.70 5.94
C VAL A 97 -29.32 19.12 5.77
N LEU A 98 -28.69 18.78 4.66
CA LEU A 98 -27.27 19.03 4.38
C LEU A 98 -27.09 20.33 3.57
N ASN A 99 -25.91 20.96 3.71
CA ASN A 99 -25.58 22.23 3.08
C ASN A 99 -24.41 22.07 2.09
N PRO A 100 -24.54 22.51 0.82
CA PRO A 100 -23.44 22.54 -0.14
C PRO A 100 -22.20 23.29 0.33
N ARG A 101 -22.34 24.32 1.17
CA ARG A 101 -21.21 25.12 1.65
C ARG A 101 -20.30 24.35 2.62
N ASP A 102 -20.86 23.36 3.31
CA ASP A 102 -20.17 22.56 4.31
C ASP A 102 -19.77 21.18 3.75
N TYR A 103 -19.89 20.98 2.43
CA TYR A 103 -19.50 19.74 1.79
C TYR A 103 -17.97 19.55 1.86
N ALA A 104 -17.57 18.40 2.42
CA ALA A 104 -16.18 17.95 2.44
C ALA A 104 -16.11 16.53 1.86
N ASP A 105 -15.36 16.39 0.76
CA ASP A 105 -15.08 15.08 0.17
C ASP A 105 -13.92 14.41 0.91
N HIS A 106 -14.23 13.70 1.99
CA HIS A 106 -13.25 12.93 2.75
C HIS A 106 -12.65 11.73 1.99
N HIS A 107 -13.12 11.48 0.77
CA HIS A 107 -12.61 10.47 -0.16
C HIS A 107 -12.07 11.11 -1.45
N PHE A 108 -11.77 12.41 -1.44
CA PHE A 108 -11.46 13.15 -2.67
C PHE A 108 -10.36 12.51 -3.51
N LEU A 109 -9.21 12.18 -2.91
CA LEU A 109 -8.13 11.52 -3.63
C LEU A 109 -8.49 10.11 -4.06
N PHE A 110 -9.30 9.38 -3.29
CA PHE A 110 -9.82 8.09 -3.73
C PHE A 110 -10.65 8.24 -5.02
N HIS A 111 -11.52 9.26 -5.10
CA HIS A 111 -12.28 9.54 -6.33
C HIS A 111 -11.35 9.90 -7.50
N LEU A 112 -10.32 10.73 -7.26
CA LEU A 112 -9.34 11.05 -8.29
C LEU A 112 -8.61 9.80 -8.80
N LEU A 113 -8.25 8.87 -7.91
CA LEU A 113 -7.59 7.61 -8.27
C LEU A 113 -8.50 6.67 -9.07
N GLN A 114 -9.82 6.85 -9.03
CA GLN A 114 -10.77 6.09 -9.87
C GLN A 114 -10.90 6.66 -11.29
N ILE A 115 -10.61 7.94 -11.51
CA ILE A 115 -10.76 8.61 -12.82
C ILE A 115 -10.01 7.89 -13.96
N PRO A 116 -8.76 7.43 -13.81
CA PRO A 116 -8.05 6.74 -14.89
C PRO A 116 -8.78 5.49 -15.41
N PHE A 117 -9.55 4.80 -14.56
CA PHE A 117 -10.33 3.63 -14.98
C PHE A 117 -11.54 4.03 -15.84
N LEU A 118 -12.10 5.22 -15.61
CA LEU A 118 -13.21 5.78 -16.39
C LEU A 118 -12.79 6.25 -17.79
N TRP A 119 -11.49 6.35 -18.08
CA TRP A 119 -11.02 6.65 -19.44
C TRP A 119 -11.16 5.47 -20.39
N VAL A 120 -11.22 4.25 -19.84
CA VAL A 120 -11.21 3.00 -20.59
C VAL A 120 -12.54 2.24 -20.45
N PHE A 121 -13.20 2.36 -19.30
CA PHE A 121 -14.36 1.53 -18.96
C PHE A 121 -15.58 2.37 -18.58
N GLU A 122 -16.76 1.84 -18.90
CA GLU A 122 -18.04 2.33 -18.37
C GLU A 122 -18.08 2.27 -16.83
N PRO A 123 -18.87 3.12 -16.14
CA PRO A 123 -18.76 3.31 -14.70
C PRO A 123 -18.80 2.02 -13.86
N VAL A 124 -19.70 1.09 -14.12
CA VAL A 124 -19.78 -0.17 -13.33
C VAL A 124 -18.52 -1.01 -13.52
N THR A 125 -18.03 -1.14 -14.76
CA THR A 125 -16.81 -1.89 -15.06
C THR A 125 -15.58 -1.18 -14.50
N ALA A 126 -15.51 0.15 -14.59
CA ALA A 126 -14.44 0.95 -14.00
C ALA A 126 -14.36 0.75 -12.47
N ALA A 127 -15.51 0.75 -11.78
CA ALA A 127 -15.57 0.46 -10.34
C ALA A 127 -15.03 -0.93 -10.03
N LYS A 128 -15.46 -1.96 -10.78
CA LYS A 128 -15.00 -3.35 -10.59
C LYS A 128 -13.50 -3.48 -10.81
N VAL A 129 -12.97 -2.93 -11.89
CA VAL A 129 -11.54 -2.98 -12.20
C VAL A 129 -10.73 -2.22 -11.14
N SER A 130 -11.17 -1.03 -10.72
CA SER A 130 -10.50 -0.27 -9.66
C SER A 130 -10.49 -1.05 -8.32
N ALA A 131 -11.60 -1.71 -7.97
CA ALA A 131 -11.68 -2.54 -6.77
C ALA A 131 -10.70 -3.72 -6.84
N ILE A 132 -10.63 -4.42 -7.99
CA ILE A 132 -9.65 -5.52 -8.19
C ILE A 132 -8.23 -5.00 -8.02
N VAL A 133 -7.88 -3.87 -8.63
CA VAL A 133 -6.52 -3.31 -8.56
C VAL A 133 -6.17 -2.91 -7.13
N PHE A 134 -7.01 -2.12 -6.47
CA PHE A 134 -6.71 -1.63 -5.12
C PHE A 134 -6.68 -2.76 -4.08
N SER A 135 -7.60 -3.72 -4.16
CA SER A 135 -7.62 -4.89 -3.27
C SER A 135 -6.43 -5.82 -3.49
N THR A 136 -6.06 -6.06 -4.74
CA THR A 136 -4.87 -6.85 -5.08
C THR A 136 -3.63 -6.21 -4.49
N LEU A 137 -3.45 -4.89 -4.71
CA LEU A 137 -2.30 -4.15 -4.18
C LEU A 137 -2.30 -4.10 -2.64
N ALA A 138 -3.48 -3.99 -2.01
CA ALA A 138 -3.61 -4.01 -0.56
C ALA A 138 -3.14 -5.33 0.05
N ILE A 139 -3.70 -6.45 -0.39
CA ILE A 139 -3.33 -7.79 0.11
C ILE A 139 -1.87 -8.09 -0.25
N PHE A 140 -1.47 -7.75 -1.47
CA PHE A 140 -0.09 -7.93 -1.92
C PHE A 140 0.90 -7.09 -1.11
N SER A 141 0.55 -5.87 -0.68
CA SER A 141 1.47 -5.05 0.12
C SER A 141 1.82 -5.72 1.46
N VAL A 142 0.86 -6.39 2.10
CA VAL A 142 1.09 -7.16 3.33
C VAL A 142 1.98 -8.37 3.04
N TYR A 143 1.69 -9.11 1.97
CA TYR A 143 2.50 -10.27 1.56
C TYR A 143 3.92 -9.87 1.15
N TRP A 144 4.06 -8.75 0.43
CA TRP A 144 5.34 -8.16 0.05
C TRP A 144 6.15 -7.77 1.29
N MET A 145 5.52 -7.29 2.37
CA MET A 145 6.22 -6.98 3.61
C MET A 145 6.87 -8.24 4.22
N MET A 146 6.18 -9.38 4.19
CA MET A 146 6.73 -10.67 4.62
C MET A 146 7.94 -11.09 3.78
N PHE A 147 7.86 -10.88 2.46
CA PHE A 147 9.01 -11.04 1.57
C PHE A 147 10.14 -10.06 1.91
N ARG A 148 9.85 -8.77 2.09
CA ARG A 148 10.86 -7.73 2.29
C ARG A 148 11.69 -7.95 3.56
N TYR A 149 11.06 -8.43 4.63
CA TYR A 149 11.69 -8.63 5.94
C TYR A 149 12.12 -10.08 6.22
N GLY A 150 12.14 -10.95 5.20
CA GLY A 150 12.72 -12.29 5.35
C GLY A 150 11.90 -13.25 6.20
N VAL A 151 10.57 -13.05 6.27
CA VAL A 151 9.68 -13.94 7.02
C VAL A 151 9.70 -15.33 6.39
N LYS A 152 9.96 -16.37 7.20
CA LYS A 152 10.00 -17.77 6.76
C LYS A 152 8.60 -18.28 6.40
N TYR A 153 8.54 -19.32 5.57
CA TYR A 153 7.31 -20.00 5.15
C TYR A 153 6.32 -19.10 4.41
N GLN A 154 6.79 -18.37 3.40
CA GLN A 154 5.99 -17.40 2.62
C GLN A 154 4.66 -17.97 2.12
N LEU A 155 4.66 -19.19 1.58
CA LEU A 155 3.44 -19.82 1.07
C LEU A 155 2.41 -20.15 2.18
N VAL A 156 2.87 -20.45 3.40
CA VAL A 156 1.96 -20.68 4.54
C VAL A 156 1.27 -19.37 4.92
N TRP A 157 2.02 -18.27 4.95
CA TRP A 157 1.43 -16.96 5.21
C TRP A 157 0.54 -16.46 4.08
N LEU A 158 0.89 -16.75 2.83
CA LEU A 158 0.02 -16.50 1.69
C LEU A 158 -1.29 -17.28 1.86
N ALA A 159 -1.22 -18.57 2.19
CA ALA A 159 -2.41 -19.38 2.44
C ALA A 159 -3.26 -18.80 3.57
N ALA A 160 -2.65 -18.38 4.69
CA ALA A 160 -3.35 -17.74 5.80
C ALA A 160 -4.02 -16.41 5.40
N LEU A 161 -3.38 -15.60 4.54
CA LEU A 161 -4.01 -14.41 3.96
C LEU A 161 -5.18 -14.78 3.04
N MET A 162 -5.03 -15.84 2.23
CA MET A 162 -6.05 -16.27 1.26
C MET A 162 -7.25 -16.93 1.92
N THR A 163 -7.09 -17.47 3.13
CA THR A 163 -8.15 -18.09 3.94
C THR A 163 -8.58 -17.21 5.12
N CYS A 164 -8.24 -15.92 5.08
CA CYS A 164 -8.72 -14.95 6.05
C CYS A 164 -10.26 -14.85 6.03
N SER A 165 -10.83 -14.20 7.06
CA SER A 165 -12.27 -14.12 7.25
C SER A 165 -13.02 -13.63 6.01
N ASN A 166 -14.24 -14.15 5.81
CA ASN A 166 -15.14 -13.68 4.75
C ASN A 166 -15.36 -12.15 4.82
N ALA A 167 -15.46 -11.59 6.03
CA ALA A 167 -15.64 -10.15 6.23
C ALA A 167 -14.48 -9.31 5.66
N PHE A 168 -13.25 -9.84 5.69
CA PHE A 168 -12.10 -9.18 5.09
C PHE A 168 -12.22 -9.13 3.57
N PHE A 169 -12.43 -10.28 2.93
CA PHE A 169 -12.58 -10.37 1.47
C PHE A 169 -13.78 -9.58 0.97
N TYR A 170 -14.87 -9.57 1.73
CA TYR A 170 -16.04 -8.73 1.49
C TYR A 170 -15.68 -7.26 1.42
N ARG A 171 -14.94 -6.73 2.42
CA ARG A 171 -14.49 -5.33 2.43
C ARG A 171 -13.46 -5.01 1.34
N MET A 172 -12.63 -5.97 0.97
CA MET A 172 -11.65 -5.80 -0.10
C MET A 172 -12.30 -5.76 -1.49
N ASN A 173 -13.43 -6.44 -1.70
CA ASN A 173 -14.14 -6.42 -2.99
C ASN A 173 -15.12 -5.24 -3.15
N MET A 174 -15.28 -4.41 -2.12
CA MET A 174 -16.00 -3.14 -2.25
C MET A 174 -15.17 -2.13 -3.05
N ALA A 175 -15.81 -1.40 -3.96
CA ALA A 175 -15.21 -0.29 -4.71
C ALA A 175 -15.13 0.97 -3.84
N LYS A 176 -14.43 0.86 -2.70
CA LYS A 176 -14.27 1.89 -1.65
C LYS A 176 -12.79 2.08 -1.30
N ALA A 177 -12.50 3.09 -0.48
CA ALA A 177 -11.15 3.43 -0.04
C ALA A 177 -10.43 2.47 0.96
N PRO A 178 -11.05 1.55 1.70
CA PRO A 178 -10.34 0.70 2.67
C PRO A 178 -9.12 -0.08 2.14
N PRO A 179 -9.09 -0.61 0.90
CA PRO A 179 -7.86 -1.21 0.36
C PRO A 179 -6.67 -0.23 0.32
N LEU A 180 -6.90 1.03 -0.07
CA LEU A 180 -5.85 2.06 -0.08
C LEU A 180 -5.32 2.37 1.33
N THR A 181 -6.20 2.28 2.33
CA THR A 181 -5.82 2.42 3.76
C THR A 181 -4.77 1.39 4.16
N ILE A 182 -4.93 0.14 3.71
CA ILE A 182 -3.96 -0.93 3.98
C ILE A 182 -2.63 -0.62 3.29
N ILE A 183 -2.66 -0.25 2.00
CA ILE A 183 -1.44 0.09 1.24
C ILE A 183 -0.66 1.21 1.94
N ILE A 184 -1.34 2.32 2.26
CA ILE A 184 -0.72 3.48 2.91
C ILE A 184 -0.20 3.12 4.30
N SER A 185 -0.94 2.33 5.08
CA SER A 185 -0.50 1.88 6.41
C SER A 185 0.75 1.00 6.34
N VAL A 186 0.80 0.05 5.39
CA VAL A 186 1.98 -0.80 5.17
C VAL A 186 3.18 0.04 4.73
N LEU A 187 3.00 1.01 3.84
CA LEU A 187 4.05 1.95 3.46
C LEU A 187 4.54 2.76 4.67
N GLY A 188 3.63 3.24 5.53
CA GLY A 188 3.96 3.97 6.75
C GLY A 188 4.81 3.14 7.70
N ILE A 189 4.39 1.90 7.98
CA ILE A 189 5.15 0.94 8.80
C ILE A 189 6.52 0.65 8.18
N HIS A 190 6.57 0.45 6.85
CA HIS A 190 7.83 0.24 6.14
C HIS A 190 8.80 1.42 6.29
N LEU A 191 8.30 2.66 6.17
CA LEU A 191 9.11 3.87 6.36
C LEU A 191 9.61 4.02 7.80
N LEU A 192 8.79 3.67 8.79
CA LEU A 192 9.19 3.65 10.20
C LEU A 192 10.34 2.66 10.42
N PHE A 193 10.21 1.43 9.94
CA PHE A 193 11.25 0.40 10.04
C PHE A 193 12.54 0.79 9.31
N GLN A 194 12.44 1.49 8.17
CA GLN A 194 13.59 2.03 7.44
C GLN A 194 14.15 3.33 8.04
N ARG A 195 13.55 3.86 9.12
CA ARG A 195 13.84 5.16 9.75
C ARG A 195 13.79 6.35 8.78
N LYS A 196 13.02 6.23 7.69
CA LYS A 196 12.87 7.24 6.64
C LYS A 196 11.74 8.23 6.99
N TYR A 197 11.85 8.88 8.14
CA TYR A 197 10.75 9.62 8.76
C TYR A 197 10.23 10.81 7.95
N VAL A 198 11.08 11.47 7.16
CA VAL A 198 10.69 12.62 6.33
C VAL A 198 9.54 12.26 5.37
N TRP A 199 9.53 11.02 4.86
CA TRP A 199 8.51 10.54 3.95
C TRP A 199 7.15 10.26 4.60
N LEU A 200 7.06 10.24 5.94
CA LEU A 200 5.78 10.13 6.64
C LEU A 200 4.93 11.39 6.45
N LEU A 201 5.54 12.56 6.21
CA LEU A 201 4.82 13.81 5.95
C LEU A 201 3.99 13.72 4.66
N PRO A 202 4.57 13.52 3.46
CA PRO A 202 3.78 13.42 2.24
C PRO A 202 2.84 12.20 2.27
N LEU A 203 3.23 11.10 2.94
CA LEU A 203 2.36 9.93 3.06
C LEU A 203 1.09 10.21 3.87
N THR A 204 1.22 10.86 5.04
CA THR A 204 0.06 11.21 5.88
C THR A 204 -0.80 12.28 5.26
N PHE A 205 -0.19 13.28 4.61
CA PHE A 205 -0.91 14.27 3.80
C PHE A 205 -1.80 13.57 2.77
N VAL A 206 -1.22 12.69 1.94
CA VAL A 206 -1.96 11.90 0.94
C VAL A 206 -3.07 11.05 1.59
N PHE A 207 -2.83 10.52 2.79
CA PHE A 207 -3.80 9.68 3.48
C PHE A 207 -5.05 10.45 3.90
N VAL A 208 -4.91 11.69 4.38
CA VAL A 208 -6.05 12.55 4.77
C VAL A 208 -7.01 12.72 3.60
N TRP A 209 -6.49 12.99 2.40
CA TRP A 209 -7.31 13.12 1.19
C TRP A 209 -7.88 11.79 0.68
N THR A 210 -7.38 10.65 1.16
CA THR A 210 -7.81 9.33 0.69
C THR A 210 -8.93 8.74 1.54
N TYR A 211 -8.82 8.78 2.87
CA TYR A 211 -9.77 8.13 3.77
C TYR A 211 -9.73 8.62 5.21
N SER A 212 -10.88 8.54 5.90
CA SER A 212 -11.07 9.01 7.29
C SER A 212 -10.23 8.30 8.36
N LEU A 213 -9.63 7.14 8.06
CA LEU A 213 -8.72 6.43 8.98
C LEU A 213 -7.26 6.90 8.87
N PHE A 214 -7.02 8.12 8.38
CA PHE A 214 -5.68 8.68 8.21
C PHE A 214 -4.85 8.72 9.51
N GLN A 215 -5.50 8.72 10.67
CA GLN A 215 -4.85 8.76 12.00
C GLN A 215 -4.08 7.47 12.32
N LEU A 216 -4.28 6.39 11.55
CA LEU A 216 -3.56 5.13 11.76
C LEU A 216 -2.04 5.30 11.64
N VAL A 217 -1.56 6.11 10.70
CA VAL A 217 -0.11 6.33 10.52
C VAL A 217 0.49 7.15 11.68
N PRO A 218 -0.10 8.29 12.11
CA PRO A 218 0.33 8.98 13.34
C PRO A 218 0.30 8.11 14.59
N ILE A 219 -0.72 7.26 14.77
CA ILE A 219 -0.78 6.32 15.90
C ILE A 219 0.38 5.31 15.82
N ALA A 220 0.64 4.74 14.65
CA ALA A 220 1.77 3.84 14.45
C ALA A 220 3.12 4.54 14.70
N ALA A 221 3.26 5.80 14.27
CA ALA A 221 4.45 6.60 14.50
C ALA A 221 4.66 6.94 15.99
N LEU A 222 3.58 7.18 16.74
CA LEU A 222 3.62 7.35 18.19
C LEU A 222 4.11 6.08 18.89
N ILE A 223 3.52 4.92 18.56
CA ILE A 223 3.94 3.63 19.11
C ILE A 223 5.42 3.38 18.80
N TRP A 224 5.84 3.62 17.55
CA TRP A 224 7.24 3.51 17.14
C TRP A 224 8.17 4.42 17.94
N THR A 225 7.77 5.68 18.17
CA THR A 225 8.51 6.64 19.00
C THR A 225 8.70 6.13 20.43
N VAL A 226 7.64 5.58 21.03
CA VAL A 226 7.68 5.00 22.38
C VAL A 226 8.60 3.78 22.42
N ILE A 227 8.55 2.90 21.41
CA ILE A 227 9.43 1.73 21.31
C ILE A 227 10.90 2.14 21.24
N ILE A 228 11.25 3.15 20.42
CA ILE A 228 12.62 3.66 20.34
C ILE A 228 13.04 4.27 21.68
N ALA A 229 12.19 5.09 22.30
CA ALA A 229 12.49 5.70 23.60
C ALA A 229 12.77 4.65 24.69
N TRP A 230 12.01 3.55 24.70
CA TRP A 230 12.19 2.46 25.64
C TRP A 230 13.44 1.61 25.37
N ASN A 231 13.62 1.16 24.12
CA ASN A 231 14.68 0.21 23.75
C ASN A 231 16.04 0.89 23.56
N GLU A 232 16.09 2.04 22.89
CA GLU A 232 17.33 2.75 22.58
C GLU A 232 17.68 3.80 23.64
N ARG A 233 16.80 4.02 24.64
CA ARG A 233 16.94 5.07 25.65
C ARG A 233 17.16 6.46 25.04
N ARG A 234 16.65 6.66 23.83
CA ARG A 234 16.75 7.88 23.03
C ARG A 234 15.36 8.30 22.59
N PHE A 235 15.02 9.55 22.85
CA PHE A 235 13.77 10.11 22.34
C PHE A 235 13.92 10.53 20.87
N GLU A 236 13.26 9.82 19.96
CA GLU A 236 13.26 10.13 18.53
C GLU A 236 11.93 10.73 18.10
N TRP A 237 11.85 12.07 18.11
CA TRP A 237 10.61 12.82 17.88
C TRP A 237 10.17 12.88 16.41
N ARG A 238 11.11 12.72 15.47
CA ARG A 238 10.90 12.86 14.02
C ARG A 238 9.71 12.05 13.48
N PRO A 239 9.56 10.73 13.73
CA PRO A 239 8.45 9.94 13.20
C PRO A 239 7.09 10.53 13.59
N PHE A 240 6.91 10.87 14.85
CA PHE A 240 5.67 11.47 15.34
C PHE A 240 5.42 12.83 14.69
N VAL A 241 6.39 13.74 14.72
CA VAL A 241 6.21 15.10 14.19
C VAL A 241 5.94 15.10 12.68
N TYR A 242 6.70 14.37 11.87
CA TYR A 242 6.46 14.34 10.43
C TYR A 242 5.07 13.77 10.09
N SER A 243 4.61 12.73 10.80
CA SER A 243 3.29 12.15 10.58
C SER A 243 2.14 13.09 11.00
N VAL A 244 2.30 13.83 12.11
CA VAL A 244 1.28 14.78 12.59
C VAL A 244 1.26 16.04 11.73
N VAL A 245 2.42 16.55 11.30
CA VAL A 245 2.49 17.70 10.41
C VAL A 245 1.85 17.38 9.06
N GLY A 246 2.13 16.22 8.48
CA GLY A 246 1.48 15.82 7.23
C GLY A 246 -0.03 15.66 7.39
N MET A 247 -0.50 15.11 8.52
CA MET A 247 -1.91 15.05 8.87
C MET A 247 -2.58 16.43 9.02
N LEU A 248 -1.89 17.42 9.59
CA LEU A 248 -2.44 18.78 9.78
C LEU A 248 -2.45 19.61 8.49
N LEU A 249 -1.51 19.33 7.58
CA LEU A 249 -1.42 20.01 6.29
C LEU A 249 -2.41 19.43 5.27
N GLY A 250 -2.76 18.15 5.42
CA GLY A 250 -3.75 17.45 4.59
C GLY A 250 -5.14 17.96 4.89
#